data_AF-A0A938BDM7-F1
#
_entry.id   AF-A0A938BDM7-F1
#
_cell.length_a   1.000
_cell.length_b   1.000
_cell.length_c   1.000
_cell.angle_alpha   90.00
_cell.angle_beta   90.00
_cell.angle_gamma   90.00
#
_symmetry.space_group_name_H-M   'P 1'
#
loop_
_entity.id
_entity.type
_entity.pdbx_description
1 polymer ?
#
loop_
_entity_poly.entity_id
_entity_poly.type
_entity_poly.pdbx_seq_one_letter_code
_entity_poly.pdbx_strand_id
1 'polypeptide(L)'
;MERQLKRIQLGKLLLEKGLINLSQLEIALEEQKQRGKPLGRTLIELGFVKEQDVLDVLGMQAGIRLINLDEIEIPKEVIEKIP
;
A
#
# COMPACT_ATOMS: atom_id res chain seq x y z
N MET A 1 -2.58 -15.08 -13.15
CA MET A 1 -3.75 -14.79 -12.27
C MET A 1 -3.36 -14.31 -10.86
N GLU A 2 -2.24 -14.73 -10.27
CA GLU A 2 -1.85 -14.39 -8.88
C GLU A 2 -1.75 -12.88 -8.56
N ARG A 3 -1.32 -12.04 -9.52
CA ARG A 3 -1.22 -10.58 -9.30
C ARG A 3 -2.56 -9.88 -9.07
N GLN A 4 -3.68 -10.41 -9.61
CA GLN A 4 -5.01 -9.82 -9.39
C GLN A 4 -5.53 -10.11 -7.98
N LEU A 5 -5.30 -11.32 -7.45
CA LEU A 5 -5.70 -11.70 -6.08
C LEU A 5 -5.01 -10.83 -5.02
N LYS A 6 -3.70 -10.55 -5.19
CA LYS A 6 -2.98 -9.62 -4.30
C LYS A 6 -3.52 -8.18 -4.35
N ARG A 7 -3.98 -7.69 -5.51
CA ARG A 7 -4.62 -6.37 -5.67
C ARG A 7 -5.98 -6.29 -4.97
N ILE A 8 -6.80 -7.33 -5.10
CA ILE A 8 -8.12 -7.42 -4.46
C ILE A 8 -7.98 -7.50 -2.94
N GLN A 9 -6.92 -8.14 -2.44
CA GLN A 9 -6.62 -8.19 -1.00
C GLN A 9 -6.40 -6.80 -0.40
N LEU A 10 -5.61 -5.93 -1.03
CA LEU A 10 -5.37 -4.57 -0.52
C LEU A 10 -6.68 -3.79 -0.36
N GLY A 11 -7.51 -3.75 -1.41
CA GLY A 11 -8.80 -3.05 -1.37
C GLY A 11 -9.75 -3.60 -0.31
N LYS A 12 -9.81 -4.94 -0.18
CA LYS A 12 -10.62 -5.62 0.85
C LYS A 12 -10.14 -5.32 2.26
N LEU A 13 -8.83 -5.33 2.51
CA LEU A 13 -8.23 -5.00 3.80
C LEU A 13 -8.48 -3.54 4.19
N LEU A 14 -8.34 -2.62 3.24
CA LEU A 14 -8.62 -1.19 3.47
C LEU A 14 -10.11 -0.97 3.80
N LEU A 15 -11.01 -1.68 3.13
CA LEU A 15 -12.45 -1.67 3.41
C LEU A 15 -12.77 -2.27 4.80
N GLU A 16 -12.23 -3.44 5.13
CA GLU A 16 -12.42 -4.11 6.42
C GLU A 16 -11.91 -3.28 7.60
N LYS A 17 -10.85 -2.49 7.39
CA LYS A 17 -10.30 -1.56 8.38
C LYS A 17 -11.03 -0.22 8.44
N GLY A 18 -12.02 0.02 7.55
CA GLY A 18 -12.76 1.28 7.48
C GLY A 18 -11.95 2.47 6.98
N LEU A 19 -10.79 2.22 6.35
CA LEU A 19 -9.93 3.25 5.78
C LEU A 19 -10.50 3.83 4.47
N ILE A 20 -11.31 3.02 3.78
CA ILE A 20 -12.11 3.42 2.62
C ILE A 20 -13.49 2.79 2.72
N ASN A 21 -14.46 3.31 1.96
CA ASN A 21 -15.77 2.70 1.77
C ASN A 21 -15.90 2.02 0.39
N LEU A 22 -17.02 1.32 0.16
CA LEU A 22 -17.27 0.58 -1.08
C LEU A 22 -17.26 1.50 -2.31
N SER A 23 -17.90 2.67 -2.23
CA SER A 23 -17.95 3.62 -3.34
C SER A 23 -16.56 4.16 -3.70
N GLN A 24 -15.73 4.46 -2.71
CA GLN A 24 -14.34 4.88 -2.93
C GLN A 24 -13.49 3.79 -3.57
N LEU A 25 -13.68 2.53 -3.16
CA LEU A 25 -13.00 1.39 -3.77
C LEU A 25 -13.42 1.21 -5.23
N GLU A 26 -14.71 1.32 -5.54
CA GLU A 26 -15.23 1.22 -6.92
C GLU A 26 -14.66 2.31 -7.83
N ILE A 27 -14.72 3.58 -7.39
CA ILE A 27 -14.15 4.72 -8.14
C ILE A 27 -12.65 4.49 -8.39
N ALA A 28 -11.91 4.07 -7.36
CA ALA A 28 -10.48 3.83 -7.51
C ALA A 28 -10.16 2.67 -8.46
N LEU A 29 -10.97 1.59 -8.47
CA LEU A 29 -10.80 0.48 -9.40
C LEU A 29 -11.07 0.90 -10.86
N GLU A 30 -12.04 1.76 -11.09
CA GLU A 30 -12.35 2.31 -12.40
C GLU A 30 -11.22 3.22 -12.90
N GLU A 31 -10.77 4.15 -12.06
CA GLU A 31 -9.64 5.04 -12.37
C GLU A 31 -8.35 4.24 -12.61
N GLN A 32 -8.15 3.18 -11.84
CA GLN A 32 -7.03 2.27 -12.00
C GLN A 32 -7.07 1.56 -13.36
N LYS A 33 -8.25 1.13 -13.82
CA LYS A 33 -8.43 0.48 -15.12
C LYS A 33 -8.11 1.45 -16.26
N GLN A 34 -8.45 2.72 -16.11
CA GLN A 34 -8.16 3.74 -17.12
C GLN A 34 -6.67 4.12 -17.16
N ARG A 35 -6.02 4.28 -16.00
CA ARG A 35 -4.63 4.78 -15.91
C ARG A 35 -3.54 3.72 -15.80
N GLY A 36 -3.89 2.47 -15.51
CA GLY A 36 -2.94 1.36 -15.37
C GLY A 36 -2.04 1.41 -14.12
N LYS A 37 -2.27 2.32 -13.19
CA LYS A 37 -1.46 2.46 -11.95
C LYS A 37 -1.81 1.38 -10.90
N PRO A 38 -0.98 1.17 -9.86
CA PRO A 38 -1.36 0.32 -8.71
C PRO A 38 -2.51 0.90 -7.88
N LEU A 39 -3.35 0.05 -7.29
CA LEU A 39 -4.60 0.45 -6.63
C LEU A 39 -4.33 1.38 -5.45
N GLY A 40 -3.35 1.04 -4.61
CA GLY A 40 -2.94 1.88 -3.48
C GLY A 40 -2.53 3.28 -3.93
N ARG A 41 -1.78 3.39 -5.05
CA ARG A 41 -1.36 4.69 -5.57
C ARG A 41 -2.53 5.49 -6.13
N THR A 42 -3.46 4.82 -6.81
CA THR A 42 -4.71 5.45 -7.27
C THR A 42 -5.55 5.97 -6.09
N LEU A 43 -5.69 5.18 -5.01
CA LEU A 43 -6.42 5.59 -3.81
C LEU A 43 -5.79 6.81 -3.13
N ILE A 44 -4.45 6.89 -3.09
CA ILE A 44 -3.71 8.05 -2.55
C ILE A 44 -3.90 9.27 -3.45
N GLU A 45 -3.74 9.13 -4.76
CA GLU A 45 -3.90 10.23 -5.73
C GLU A 45 -5.33 10.80 -5.75
N LEU A 46 -6.34 9.95 -5.49
CA LEU A 46 -7.74 10.36 -5.32
C LEU A 46 -8.04 10.96 -3.95
N GLY A 47 -7.10 10.94 -3.01
CA GLY A 47 -7.26 11.47 -1.65
C GLY A 47 -8.17 10.62 -0.76
N PHE A 48 -8.45 9.38 -1.13
CA PHE A 48 -9.33 8.49 -0.35
C PHE A 48 -8.62 7.85 0.84
N VAL A 49 -7.30 7.77 0.80
CA VAL A 49 -6.48 7.14 1.84
C VAL A 49 -5.12 7.84 1.90
N LYS A 50 -4.45 7.82 3.06
CA LYS A 50 -3.08 8.34 3.17
C LYS A 50 -2.08 7.28 2.73
N GLU A 51 -0.90 7.74 2.31
CA GLU A 51 0.20 6.84 1.92
C GLU A 51 0.60 5.91 3.06
N GLN A 52 0.67 6.42 4.29
CA GLN A 52 1.01 5.64 5.47
C GLN A 52 0.03 4.48 5.72
N ASP A 53 -1.27 4.72 5.59
CA ASP A 53 -2.30 3.69 5.81
C ASP A 53 -2.17 2.55 4.77
N VAL A 54 -1.82 2.90 3.52
CA VAL A 54 -1.58 1.91 2.46
C VAL A 54 -0.33 1.10 2.75
N LEU A 55 0.76 1.75 3.17
CA LEU A 55 1.99 1.08 3.55
C LEU A 55 1.73 0.10 4.69
N ASP A 56 1.05 0.53 5.76
CA ASP A 56 0.74 -0.29 6.93
C ASP A 56 -0.02 -1.57 6.54
N VAL A 57 -1.01 -1.45 5.66
CA VAL A 57 -1.76 -2.61 5.15
C VAL A 57 -0.89 -3.53 4.29
N LEU A 58 -0.01 -2.98 3.45
CA LEU A 58 0.92 -3.77 2.66
C LEU A 58 1.94 -4.51 3.54
N GLY A 59 2.46 -3.87 4.60
CA GLY A 59 3.34 -4.49 5.59
C GLY A 59 2.67 -5.66 6.29
N MET A 60 1.43 -5.45 6.77
CA MET A 60 0.61 -6.51 7.35
C MET A 60 0.38 -7.68 6.39
N GLN A 61 0.04 -7.41 5.12
CA GLN A 61 -0.18 -8.45 4.10
C GLN A 61 1.10 -9.23 3.79
N ALA A 62 2.27 -8.58 3.84
CA ALA A 62 3.56 -9.21 3.61
C ALA A 62 4.11 -9.96 4.85
N GLY A 63 3.50 -9.77 6.03
CA GLY A 63 4.03 -10.28 7.30
C GLY A 63 5.33 -9.58 7.73
N ILE A 64 5.56 -8.37 7.24
CA ILE A 64 6.80 -7.60 7.48
C ILE A 64 6.46 -6.41 8.38
N ARG A 65 7.31 -6.16 9.39
CA ARG A 65 7.23 -4.93 10.19
C ARG A 65 7.77 -3.76 9.38
N LEU A 66 6.98 -2.70 9.27
CA LEU A 66 7.46 -1.42 8.78
C LEU A 66 8.33 -0.76 9.85
N ILE A 67 9.43 -0.18 9.39
CA ILE A 67 10.35 0.61 10.21
C ILE A 67 10.56 1.95 9.52
N ASN A 68 10.50 3.03 10.31
CA ASN A 68 10.88 4.34 9.82
C ASN A 68 12.41 4.43 9.83
N LEU A 69 13.04 4.46 8.66
CA LEU A 69 14.50 4.50 8.56
C LEU A 69 15.09 5.82 9.08
N ASP A 70 14.31 6.91 9.10
CA ASP A 70 14.76 8.20 9.63
C ASP A 70 14.90 8.19 11.16
N GLU A 71 14.25 7.24 11.84
CA GLU A 71 14.26 7.09 13.29
C GLU A 71 15.28 6.05 13.78
N ILE A 72 16.05 5.44 12.86
CA ILE A 72 16.94 4.33 13.18
C ILE A 72 18.37 4.69 12.78
N GLU A 73 19.28 4.64 13.73
CA GLU A 73 20.71 4.65 13.44
C GLU A 73 21.14 3.29 12.89
N ILE A 74 21.43 3.25 11.59
CA ILE A 74 21.94 2.07 10.91
C ILE A 74 23.48 2.11 10.95
N PRO A 75 24.16 1.09 11.52
CA PRO A 75 25.61 1.06 11.56
C PRO A 75 26.23 1.13 10.16
N LYS A 76 27.26 1.97 10.00
CA LYS A 76 27.94 2.20 8.71
C LYS A 76 28.42 0.92 8.04
N GLU A 77 28.91 -0.04 8.82
CA GLU A 77 29.39 -1.35 8.37
C GLU A 77 28.30 -2.20 7.71
N VAL A 78 27.02 -1.95 8.02
CA VAL A 78 25.87 -2.64 7.39
C VAL A 78 25.55 -1.99 6.05
N ILE A 79 25.60 -0.66 5.97
CA ILE A 79 25.36 0.11 4.75
C ILE A 79 26.39 -0.27 3.68
N GLU A 80 27.66 -0.40 4.06
CA GLU A 80 28.76 -0.78 3.16
C GLU A 80 28.66 -2.21 2.58
N LYS A 81 27.74 -3.05 3.09
CA LYS A 81 27.51 -4.41 2.57
C LYS A 81 26.44 -4.47 1.48
N ILE A 82 25.72 -3.39 1.22
CA ILE A 82 24.76 -3.30 0.11
C ILE A 82 25.49 -2.67 -1.09
N PRO A 83 25.69 -3.41 -2.20
CA PRO A 83 26.42 -2.92 -3.37
C PRO A 83 25.72 -1.81 -4.13
#